data_AF-A0A5Q4SWY1-F1
#
_entry.id   AF-A0A5Q4SWY1-F1
#
_cell.length_a   1.000
_cell.length_b   1.000
_cell.length_c   1.000
_cell.angle_alpha   90.00
_cell.angle_beta   90.00
_cell.angle_gamma   90.00
#
_symmetry.space_group_name_H-M   'P 1'
#
loop_
_entity.id
_entity.type
_entity.pdbx_description
1 polymer ?
#
loop_
_entity_poly.entity_id
_entity_poly.type
_entity_poly.pdbx_seq_one_letter_code
_entity_poly.pdbx_strand_id
1 'polypeptide(L)'
;MDAVEAMTDPQQRALAIGEVMADQARRAPRWRELRRQVVLDMRAQTPPVSYRRIAAALGVSLATVQDIERGYTGSGRNRPRAKGGQGD
;
A
#
# COMPACT_ATOMS: atom_id res chain seq x y z
N MET A 1 -17.66 -5.89 -1.29
CA MET A 1 -17.20 -7.08 -0.54
C MET A 1 -18.35 -7.73 0.19
N ASP A 2 -19.31 -6.93 0.64
CA ASP A 2 -20.50 -7.30 1.41
C ASP A 2 -21.35 -8.42 0.79
N ALA A 3 -21.37 -8.52 -0.55
CA ALA A 3 -22.13 -9.56 -1.26
C ALA A 3 -21.61 -10.99 -1.00
N VAL A 4 -20.31 -11.16 -0.76
CA VAL A 4 -19.71 -12.48 -0.48
C VAL A 4 -20.00 -12.92 0.95
N GLU A 5 -20.02 -11.98 1.90
CA GLU A 5 -20.28 -12.26 3.31
C GLU A 5 -21.75 -12.63 3.57
N ALA A 6 -22.67 -12.11 2.74
CA ALA A 6 -24.10 -12.40 2.81
C ALA A 6 -24.52 -13.77 2.24
N MET A 7 -23.59 -14.56 1.66
CA MET A 7 -23.92 -15.86 1.07
C MET A 7 -24.21 -16.93 2.14
N THR A 8 -25.39 -17.55 2.06
CA THR A 8 -25.85 -18.58 3.02
C THR A 8 -25.19 -19.94 2.82
N ASP A 9 -24.85 -20.29 1.57
CA ASP A 9 -24.13 -21.53 1.26
C ASP A 9 -22.62 -21.36 1.57
N PRO A 10 -22.06 -22.11 2.53
CA PRO A 10 -20.67 -21.98 2.94
C PRO A 10 -19.66 -22.35 1.84
N GLN A 11 -20.00 -23.30 0.96
CA GLN A 11 -19.11 -23.71 -0.12
C GLN A 11 -19.07 -22.65 -1.22
N GLN A 12 -20.23 -22.12 -1.63
CA GLN A 12 -20.30 -21.04 -2.60
C GLN A 12 -19.63 -19.76 -2.08
N ARG A 13 -19.78 -19.47 -0.79
CA ARG A 13 -19.06 -18.37 -0.14
C ARG A 13 -17.54 -18.55 -0.21
N ALA A 14 -17.03 -19.74 0.09
CA ALA A 14 -15.59 -20.01 0.02
C ALA A 14 -15.01 -19.82 -1.39
N LEU A 15 -15.75 -20.26 -2.43
CA LEU A 15 -15.36 -20.06 -3.82
C LEU A 15 -15.29 -18.56 -4.17
N ALA A 16 -16.33 -17.80 -3.81
CA ALA A 16 -16.37 -16.36 -4.06
C ALA A 16 -15.27 -15.59 -3.31
N ILE A 17 -14.94 -15.97 -2.07
CA ILE A 17 -13.78 -15.41 -1.35
C ILE A 17 -12.49 -15.68 -2.13
N GLY A 18 -12.30 -16.92 -2.59
CA GLY A 18 -11.12 -17.32 -3.36
C GLY A 18 -10.95 -16.49 -4.64
N GLU A 19 -12.04 -16.23 -5.37
CA GLU A 19 -12.03 -15.39 -6.55
C GLU A 19 -11.63 -13.94 -6.26
N VAL A 20 -12.18 -13.35 -5.18
CA VAL A 20 -11.81 -12.00 -4.72
C VAL A 20 -10.33 -11.95 -4.35
N MET A 21 -9.83 -12.92 -3.61
CA MET A 21 -8.41 -12.99 -3.24
C MET A 21 -7.52 -13.13 -4.47
N ALA A 22 -7.89 -13.97 -5.43
CA ALA A 22 -7.15 -14.15 -6.68
C ALA A 22 -7.14 -12.86 -7.52
N ASP A 23 -8.27 -12.16 -7.62
CA ASP A 23 -8.37 -10.89 -8.34
C ASP A 23 -7.54 -9.79 -7.68
N GLN A 24 -7.58 -9.70 -6.35
CA GLN A 24 -6.72 -8.80 -5.59
C GLN A 24 -5.24 -9.12 -5.84
N ALA A 25 -4.84 -10.38 -5.78
CA ALA A 25 -3.45 -10.80 -6.02
C ALA A 25 -2.98 -10.43 -7.43
N ARG A 26 -3.83 -10.63 -8.46
CA ARG A 26 -3.53 -10.26 -9.85
C ARG A 26 -3.38 -8.74 -10.02
N ARG A 27 -4.24 -7.95 -9.38
CA ARG A 27 -4.26 -6.48 -9.56
C ARG A 27 -3.33 -5.73 -8.63
N ALA A 28 -2.93 -6.33 -7.50
CA ALA A 28 -2.12 -5.69 -6.49
C ALA A 28 -0.81 -5.07 -7.02
N PRO A 29 -0.04 -5.70 -7.94
CA PRO A 29 1.16 -5.07 -8.51
C PRO A 29 0.83 -3.76 -9.24
N ARG A 30 -0.19 -3.76 -10.09
CA ARG A 30 -0.63 -2.57 -10.83
C ARG A 30 -1.12 -1.47 -9.89
N TRP A 31 -1.90 -1.82 -8.88
CA TRP A 31 -2.39 -0.84 -7.90
C TRP A 31 -1.26 -0.25 -7.04
N ARG A 32 -0.26 -1.05 -6.68
CA ARG A 32 0.95 -0.56 -6.00
C ARG A 32 1.70 0.46 -6.88
N GLU A 33 1.83 0.19 -8.17
CA GLU A 33 2.48 1.10 -9.10
C GLU A 33 1.70 2.41 -9.28
N LEU A 34 0.38 2.34 -9.49
CA LEU A 34 -0.47 3.53 -9.56
C LEU A 34 -0.36 4.40 -8.31
N ARG A 35 -0.36 3.76 -7.12
CA ARG A 35 -0.18 4.46 -5.86
C ARG A 35 1.21 5.10 -5.76
N ARG A 36 2.26 4.45 -6.28
CA ARG A 36 3.61 4.99 -6.34
C ARG A 36 3.69 6.21 -7.24
N GLN A 37 3.09 6.14 -8.43
CA GLN A 37 3.08 7.24 -9.38
C GLN A 37 2.50 8.51 -8.75
N VAL A 38 1.37 8.40 -8.05
CA VAL A 38 0.75 9.55 -7.35
C VAL A 38 1.72 10.20 -6.34
N VAL A 39 2.45 9.40 -5.56
CA VAL A 39 3.46 9.93 -4.62
C VAL A 39 4.57 10.66 -5.37
N LEU A 40 5.09 10.06 -6.45
CA LEU A 40 6.16 10.67 -7.26
C LEU A 40 5.70 11.98 -7.91
N ASP A 41 4.49 12.01 -8.47
CA ASP A 41 3.90 13.19 -9.11
C ASP A 41 3.74 14.34 -8.11
N MET A 42 3.24 14.05 -6.90
CA MET A 42 3.13 15.05 -5.84
C MET A 42 4.51 15.57 -5.39
N ARG A 43 5.54 14.71 -5.39
CA ARG A 43 6.91 15.09 -5.06
C ARG A 43 7.60 15.88 -6.17
N ALA A 44 7.19 15.71 -7.42
CA ALA A 44 7.71 16.44 -8.58
C ALA A 44 7.10 17.85 -8.77
N GLN A 45 6.07 18.21 -8.00
CA GLN A 45 5.49 19.57 -8.04
C GLN A 45 6.52 20.64 -7.63
N THR A 46 6.26 21.89 -8.01
CA THR A 46 7.09 23.05 -7.64
C THR A 46 6.25 24.08 -6.87
N PRO A 47 6.46 24.27 -5.55
CA PRO A 47 7.39 23.53 -4.70
C PRO A 47 6.94 22.08 -4.44
N PRO A 48 7.88 21.15 -4.15
CA PRO A 48 7.55 19.75 -3.85
C PRO A 48 6.56 19.61 -2.70
N VAL A 49 5.51 18.80 -2.87
CA VAL A 49 4.56 18.54 -1.79
C VAL A 49 5.26 17.80 -0.65
N SER A 50 5.13 18.30 0.58
CA SER A 50 5.74 17.64 1.74
C SER A 50 5.17 16.25 2.00
N TYR A 51 5.99 15.33 2.49
CA TYR A 51 5.55 13.97 2.79
C TYR A 51 4.37 13.91 3.78
N ARG A 52 4.30 14.83 4.75
CA ARG A 52 3.17 14.91 5.70
C ARG A 52 1.86 15.26 4.99
N ARG A 53 1.90 16.15 4.00
CA ARG A 53 0.72 16.52 3.21
C ARG A 53 0.28 15.39 2.28
N ILE A 54 1.23 14.66 1.69
CA ILE A 54 0.94 13.45 0.91
C ILE A 54 0.32 12.36 1.79
N ALA A 55 0.89 12.14 2.98
CA ALA A 55 0.39 11.17 3.96
C ALA A 55 -1.07 11.45 4.36
N ALA A 56 -1.38 12.71 4.67
CA ALA A 56 -2.74 13.14 4.97
C ALA A 56 -3.69 12.97 3.77
N ALA A 57 -3.25 13.35 2.56
CA ALA A 57 -4.06 13.23 1.34
C ALA A 57 -4.38 11.76 0.97
N LEU A 58 -3.45 10.84 1.24
CA LEU A 58 -3.58 9.43 0.89
C LEU A 58 -4.07 8.55 2.06
N GLY A 59 -4.30 9.12 3.24
CA GLY A 59 -4.75 8.39 4.43
C GLY A 59 -3.75 7.34 4.94
N VAL A 60 -2.45 7.59 4.79
CA VAL A 60 -1.38 6.62 5.12
C VAL A 60 -0.32 7.26 6.00
N SER A 61 0.53 6.43 6.63
CA SER A 61 1.60 6.97 7.47
C SER A 61 2.68 7.70 6.66
N LEU A 62 3.36 8.65 7.29
CA LEU A 62 4.54 9.31 6.72
C LEU A 62 5.60 8.31 6.24
N ALA A 63 5.86 7.29 7.07
CA ALA A 63 6.84 6.25 6.77
C ALA A 63 6.45 5.46 5.51
N THR A 64 5.15 5.21 5.30
CA THR A 64 4.63 4.55 4.11
C THR A 64 4.84 5.39 2.85
N VAL A 65 4.66 6.71 2.91
CA VAL A 65 4.93 7.60 1.76
C VAL A 65 6.41 7.53 1.37
N GLN A 66 7.31 7.60 2.35
CA GLN A 66 8.75 7.49 2.11
C GLN A 66 9.15 6.13 1.53
N ASP A 67 8.53 5.04 2.01
CA ASP A 67 8.77 3.70 1.45
C ASP A 67 8.32 3.60 0.01
N ILE A 68 7.13 4.12 -0.31
CA ILE A 68 6.58 4.14 -1.66
C ILE A 68 7.50 4.91 -2.62
N GLU A 69 7.93 6.12 -2.24
CA GLU A 69 8.85 6.93 -3.05
C GLU A 69 10.16 6.17 -3.32
N ARG A 70 10.72 5.50 -2.30
CA ARG A 70 11.93 4.66 -2.40
C ARG A 70 11.72 3.35 -3.17
N GLY A 71 10.50 3.04 -3.60
CA GLY A 71 10.16 1.78 -4.27
C GLY A 71 10.12 0.57 -3.35
N TYR A 72 10.05 0.77 -2.03
CA TYR A 72 9.90 -0.32 -1.07
C TYR A 72 8.44 -0.76 -0.98
N THR A 73 8.15 -2.00 -1.38
CA THR A 73 6.80 -2.58 -1.39
C THR A 73 6.61 -3.72 -0.38
N GLY A 74 7.59 -3.94 0.51
CA GLY A 74 7.56 -5.02 1.50
C GLY A 74 6.71 -4.69 2.74
N SER A 75 6.33 -5.72 3.51
CA SER A 75 5.76 -5.49 4.84
C SER A 75 6.83 -4.81 5.72
N GLY A 76 6.47 -3.78 6.48
CA GLY A 76 7.40 -3.04 7.35
C GLY A 76 8.15 -3.92 8.36
N ARG A 77 7.71 -5.18 8.55
CA ARG A 77 8.38 -6.23 9.32
C ARG A 77 9.73 -6.65 8.72
N ASN A 78 9.86 -6.58 7.39
CA ASN A 78 11.07 -6.87 6.63
C ASN A 78 11.78 -5.57 6.20
N ARG A 79 11.41 -4.43 6.76
CA ARG A 79 12.08 -3.16 6.44
C ARG A 79 13.50 -3.26 6.99
N PRO A 80 14.54 -3.00 6.18
CA PRO A 80 15.89 -2.87 6.71
C PRO A 80 15.86 -1.78 7.78
N ARG A 81 16.06 -2.15 9.05
CA ARG A 81 16.20 -1.16 10.12
C ARG A 81 17.44 -0.35 9.75
N ALA A 82 17.30 0.99 9.72
CA ALA A 82 18.47 1.85 9.63
C ALA A 82 19.44 1.39 10.72
N LYS A 83 20.68 1.01 10.34
CA LYS A 83 21.73 0.65 11.30
C LYS A 83 21.70 1.70 12.40
N GLY A 84 21.46 1.24 13.63
CA GLY A 84 21.36 2.12 14.78
C GLY A 84 22.58 3.01 14.82
N GLY A 85 22.35 4.31 15.06
CA GLY A 85 23.35 5.13 15.71
C GLY A 85 23.71 4.43 17.01
N GLN A 86 24.89 3.83 17.05
CA GLN A 86 25.62 3.61 18.28
C GLN A 86 26.28 4.97 18.54
N GLY A 87 25.70 5.73 19.46
CA GLY A 87 26.45 6.80 20.11
C GLY A 87 27.51 6.17 21.00
N ASP A 88 28.72 6.68 20.88
CA ASP A 88 29.70 6.84 21.95
C ASP A 88 29.98 8.36 22.05
#